data_AF-A0A7W0T811-F1
#
_entry.id   AF-A0A7W0T811-F1
#
_cell.length_a   1.000
_cell.length_b   1.000
_cell.length_c   1.000
_cell.angle_alpha   90.00
_cell.angle_beta   90.00
_cell.angle_gamma   90.00
#
_symmetry.space_group_name_H-M   'P 1'
#
loop_
_entity.id
_entity.type
_entity.pdbx_description
1 polymer ?
#
loop_
_entity_poly.entity_id
_entity_poly.type
_entity_poly.pdbx_seq_one_letter_code
_entity_poly.pdbx_strand_id
1 'polypeptide(L)'
;MGNVLTDEKIPNNVNLGSDKRLQRALEAWQPHFIDWWKQMGPLGWQERDIYLRTAVSVETDGWAHFDHVKMPDYRWGIFLEPKKEGRTHGFGDFHGQPVWDEVPGEFRNLMKRLIVTQGDTEPASVEQQRDLGATAPSLYDLRNLFQVNVEEGR
;
A
#
# COMPACT_ATOMS: atom_id res chain seq x y z
N MET A 1 0.26 20.36 13.39
CA MET A 1 -1.13 19.90 13.62
C MET A 1 -1.06 18.40 13.72
N GLY A 2 -1.53 17.81 14.81
CA GLY A 2 -1.30 16.39 15.14
C GLY A 2 -1.85 15.44 14.08
N ASN A 3 -1.06 14.40 13.76
CA ASN A 3 -1.39 13.32 12.85
C ASN A 3 -2.59 12.53 13.37
N VAL A 4 -3.77 12.84 12.83
CA VAL A 4 -4.99 12.09 13.07
C VAL A 4 -5.10 11.06 11.97
N LEU A 5 -5.30 9.78 12.35
CA LEU A 5 -5.95 8.78 11.50
C LEU A 5 -7.20 9.45 10.94
N THR A 6 -7.14 9.94 9.70
CA THR A 6 -8.30 10.57 9.06
C THR A 6 -9.44 9.55 9.09
N ASP A 7 -10.66 9.96 9.42
CA ASP A 7 -11.87 9.11 9.30
C ASP A 7 -12.17 8.68 7.85
N GLU A 8 -11.26 8.99 6.93
CA GLU A 8 -11.26 8.52 5.56
C GLU A 8 -11.11 7.00 5.48
N LYS A 9 -11.91 6.42 4.59
CA LYS A 9 -11.94 4.99 4.29
C LYS A 9 -10.59 4.45 3.78
N ILE A 10 -9.80 5.31 3.14
CA ILE A 10 -8.45 5.02 2.63
C ILE A 10 -7.51 6.09 3.21
N PRO A 11 -6.72 5.78 4.27
CA PRO A 11 -5.73 6.71 4.81
C PRO A 11 -4.75 7.16 3.72
N ASN A 12 -4.40 8.45 3.67
CA ASN A 12 -3.47 8.94 2.66
C ASN A 12 -2.84 10.29 3.02
N ASN A 13 -1.75 10.64 2.33
CA ASN A 13 -1.14 11.97 2.36
C ASN A 13 -1.13 12.69 1.01
N VAL A 14 -1.97 12.23 0.06
CA VAL A 14 -2.05 12.75 -1.31
C VAL A 14 -3.28 13.62 -1.56
N ASN A 15 -3.98 14.01 -0.49
CA ASN A 15 -5.20 14.83 -0.55
C ASN A 15 -6.31 14.18 -1.40
N LEU A 16 -6.50 12.87 -1.23
CA LEU A 16 -7.46 12.08 -2.03
C LEU A 16 -8.89 12.64 -1.93
N GLY A 17 -9.28 13.15 -0.77
CA GLY A 17 -10.60 13.75 -0.54
C GLY A 17 -10.91 14.96 -1.44
N SER A 18 -9.90 15.60 -2.03
CA SER A 18 -10.07 16.72 -2.96
C SER A 18 -10.40 16.27 -4.39
N ASP A 19 -9.97 15.08 -4.82
CA ASP A 19 -10.30 14.51 -6.13
C ASP A 19 -11.41 13.46 -5.98
N LYS A 20 -12.66 13.93 -6.09
CA LYS A 20 -13.85 13.08 -5.96
C LYS A 20 -13.95 11.99 -7.03
N ARG A 21 -13.34 12.19 -8.20
CA ARG A 21 -13.37 11.18 -9.26
C ARG A 21 -12.42 10.04 -8.93
N LEU A 22 -11.18 10.37 -8.53
CA LEU A 22 -10.19 9.38 -8.11
C LEU A 22 -10.64 8.64 -6.85
N GLN A 23 -11.14 9.37 -5.84
CA GLN A 23 -11.66 8.78 -4.61
C GLN A 23 -12.72 7.70 -4.90
N ARG A 24 -13.72 8.01 -5.73
CA ARG A 24 -14.79 7.06 -6.09
C ARG A 24 -14.26 5.85 -6.85
N ALA A 25 -13.27 6.03 -7.74
CA ALA A 25 -12.69 4.91 -8.48
C ALA A 25 -11.97 3.93 -7.56
N LEU A 26 -11.19 4.42 -6.60
CA LEU A 26 -10.49 3.60 -5.61
C LEU A 26 -11.47 2.93 -4.64
N GLU A 27 -12.48 3.67 -4.15
CA GLU A 27 -13.50 3.11 -3.26
C GLU A 27 -14.39 2.06 -3.94
N ALA A 28 -14.57 2.15 -5.27
CA ALA A 28 -15.24 1.12 -6.07
C ALA A 28 -14.36 -0.12 -6.29
N TRP A 29 -13.04 0.04 -6.35
CA TRP A 29 -12.09 -1.07 -6.47
C TRP A 29 -11.85 -1.80 -5.15
N GLN A 30 -11.84 -1.09 -4.03
CA GLN A 30 -11.51 -1.62 -2.70
C GLN A 30 -12.28 -2.90 -2.31
N PRO A 31 -13.60 -3.05 -2.55
CA PRO A 31 -14.28 -4.32 -2.27
C PRO A 31 -13.68 -5.52 -3.00
N HIS A 32 -13.26 -5.35 -4.26
CA HIS A 32 -12.63 -6.42 -5.04
C HIS A 32 -11.26 -6.82 -4.47
N PHE A 33 -10.49 -5.85 -3.97
CA PHE A 33 -9.24 -6.11 -3.26
C PHE A 33 -9.49 -6.91 -1.98
N ILE A 34 -10.49 -6.54 -1.18
CA ILE A 34 -10.84 -7.25 0.04
C ILE A 34 -11.34 -8.67 -0.26
N ASP A 35 -12.10 -8.85 -1.34
CA ASP A 35 -12.55 -10.18 -1.78
C ASP A 35 -11.37 -11.05 -2.21
N TRP A 36 -10.41 -10.50 -2.96
CA TRP A 36 -9.16 -11.19 -3.28
C TRP A 36 -8.39 -11.55 -2.00
N TRP A 37 -8.23 -10.61 -1.06
CA TRP A 37 -7.53 -10.83 0.20
C TRP A 37 -8.13 -11.99 1.00
N LYS A 38 -9.47 -12.07 1.08
CA LYS A 38 -10.17 -13.16 1.76
C LYS A 38 -9.98 -14.53 1.09
N GLN A 39 -9.79 -14.55 -0.23
CA GLN A 39 -9.61 -15.79 -1.00
C GLN A 39 -8.14 -16.25 -1.01
N MET A 40 -7.23 -15.30 -1.23
CA MET A 40 -5.83 -15.55 -1.57
C MET A 40 -4.84 -15.17 -0.46
N GLY A 41 -5.25 -14.36 0.51
CA GLY A 41 -4.45 -14.03 1.69
C GLY A 41 -4.26 -15.20 2.66
N PRO A 42 -3.67 -14.96 3.84
CA PRO A 42 -3.31 -16.02 4.78
C PRO A 42 -4.47 -16.94 5.17
N LEU A 43 -4.33 -18.23 4.87
CA LEU A 43 -5.41 -19.20 4.98
C LEU A 43 -5.74 -19.52 6.45
N GLY A 44 -7.00 -19.35 6.83
CA GLY A 44 -7.48 -19.66 8.19
C GLY A 44 -7.24 -18.56 9.24
N TRP A 45 -6.72 -17.40 8.84
CA TRP A 45 -6.33 -16.31 9.75
C TRP A 45 -7.18 -15.04 9.62
N GLN A 46 -8.16 -15.02 8.73
CA GLN A 46 -8.95 -13.81 8.40
C GLN A 46 -9.73 -13.24 9.59
N GLU A 47 -10.19 -14.08 10.52
CA GLU A 47 -10.97 -13.68 11.70
C GLU A 47 -10.14 -13.49 12.97
N ARG A 48 -8.80 -13.59 12.88
CA ARG A 48 -7.91 -13.54 14.04
C ARG A 48 -7.41 -12.11 14.26
N ASP A 49 -7.36 -11.70 15.51
CA ASP A 49 -6.71 -10.47 15.94
C ASP A 49 -5.19 -10.64 15.90
N ILE A 50 -4.52 -9.96 14.96
CA ILE A 50 -3.07 -10.02 14.78
C ILE A 50 -2.46 -8.68 15.18
N TYR A 51 -1.41 -8.71 16.00
CA TYR A 51 -0.67 -7.50 16.37
C TYR A 51 0.18 -6.99 15.19
N LEU A 52 -0.31 -5.97 14.48
CA LEU A 52 0.30 -5.47 13.25
C LEU A 52 0.65 -3.98 13.38
N ARG A 53 1.66 -3.58 12.60
CA ARG A 53 2.03 -2.19 12.37
C ARG A 53 1.23 -1.68 11.18
N THR A 54 0.55 -0.56 11.35
CA THR A 54 -0.17 0.17 10.30
C THR A 54 0.49 1.51 10.06
N ALA A 55 0.79 1.82 8.81
CA ALA A 55 1.32 3.13 8.42
C ALA A 55 0.21 4.19 8.50
N VAL A 56 0.45 5.27 9.24
CA VAL A 56 -0.51 6.38 9.40
C VAL A 56 0.03 7.74 8.95
N SER A 57 1.34 7.83 8.71
CA SER A 57 2.02 9.03 8.23
C SER A 57 3.37 8.67 7.62
N VAL A 58 3.98 9.61 6.88
CA VAL A 58 5.36 9.51 6.36
C VAL A 58 6.39 10.25 7.24
N GLU A 59 5.92 10.94 8.28
CA GLU A 59 6.77 11.69 9.21
C GLU A 59 7.49 10.76 10.21
N THR A 60 8.74 11.07 10.54
CA THR A 60 9.62 10.23 11.38
C THR A 60 9.03 9.95 12.77
N ASP A 61 8.27 10.88 13.31
CA ASP A 61 7.85 10.89 14.72
C ASP A 61 6.47 10.25 14.96
N GLY A 62 5.87 9.63 13.93
CA GLY A 62 4.52 9.05 14.07
C GLY A 62 4.06 8.20 12.89
N TRP A 63 4.99 7.55 12.18
CA TRP A 63 4.66 6.78 10.97
C TRP A 63 3.90 5.49 11.24
N ALA A 64 4.05 4.89 12.44
CA ALA A 64 3.59 3.54 12.74
C ALA A 64 2.65 3.50 13.96
N HIS A 65 1.45 2.96 13.75
CA HIS A 65 0.53 2.57 14.82
C HIS A 65 0.54 1.05 14.97
N PHE A 66 0.67 0.54 16.19
CA PHE A 66 0.65 -0.89 16.46
C PHE A 66 -0.59 -1.25 17.25
N ASP A 67 -1.39 -2.17 16.73
CA ASP A 67 -2.58 -2.68 17.42
C ASP A 67 -2.94 -4.09 16.94
N HIS A 68 -3.84 -4.74 17.67
CA HIS A 68 -4.49 -5.97 17.24
C HIS A 68 -5.59 -5.64 16.24
N VAL A 69 -5.51 -6.25 15.06
CA VAL A 69 -6.48 -6.04 13.98
C VAL A 69 -6.73 -7.34 13.24
N LYS A 70 -7.96 -7.56 12.79
CA LYS A 70 -8.25 -8.57 11.78
C LYS A 70 -7.71 -8.10 10.45
N MET A 71 -6.92 -8.92 9.77
CA MET A 71 -6.26 -8.51 8.52
C MET A 71 -7.22 -7.92 7.46
N PRO A 72 -8.45 -8.43 7.23
CA PRO A 72 -9.41 -7.79 6.34
C PRO A 72 -9.79 -6.35 6.69
N ASP A 73 -9.63 -5.96 7.96
CA ASP A 73 -9.91 -4.62 8.49
C ASP A 73 -8.64 -3.75 8.56
N TYR A 74 -7.49 -4.26 8.07
CA TYR A 74 -6.25 -3.51 8.02
C TYR A 74 -6.45 -2.23 7.19
N ARG A 75 -5.90 -1.11 7.69
CA ARG A 75 -6.09 0.19 7.05
C ARG A 75 -5.05 0.42 5.95
N TRP A 76 -5.22 -0.27 4.82
CA TRP A 76 -4.40 -0.02 3.61
C TRP A 76 -4.57 1.41 3.11
N GLY A 77 -3.44 2.10 2.92
CA GLY A 77 -3.39 3.53 2.64
C GLY A 77 -2.31 3.93 1.64
N ILE A 78 -2.47 5.13 1.07
CA ILE A 78 -1.65 5.66 -0.01
C ILE A 78 -0.73 6.75 0.53
N PHE A 79 0.57 6.45 0.57
CA PHE A 79 1.58 7.35 1.14
C PHE A 79 2.72 7.58 0.16
N LEU A 80 2.96 8.85 -0.18
CA LEU A 80 4.09 9.27 -1.02
C LEU A 80 5.05 10.14 -0.21
N GLU A 81 6.34 10.12 -0.57
CA GLU A 81 7.30 11.08 -0.03
C GLU A 81 6.87 12.53 -0.36
N PRO A 82 7.13 13.50 0.55
CA PRO A 82 6.84 14.90 0.27
C PRO A 82 7.50 15.39 -1.01
N LYS A 83 6.74 16.13 -1.83
CA LYS A 83 7.25 16.72 -3.06
C LYS A 83 8.39 17.70 -2.72
N LYS A 84 9.53 17.52 -3.39
CA LYS A 84 10.69 18.42 -3.28
C LYS A 84 10.61 19.47 -4.38
N GLU A 85 10.55 20.74 -4.01
CA GLU A 85 10.56 21.85 -4.96
C GLU A 85 11.86 21.87 -5.77
N GLY A 86 11.77 22.19 -7.06
CA GLY A 86 12.92 22.26 -7.96
C GLY A 86 13.58 20.91 -8.28
N ARG A 87 12.92 19.77 -7.99
CA ARG A 87 13.46 18.45 -8.34
C ARG A 87 13.61 18.31 -9.86
N THR A 88 14.79 17.88 -10.30
CA THR A 88 15.10 17.63 -11.70
C THR A 88 15.36 16.14 -11.96
N HIS A 89 15.24 15.73 -13.22
CA HIS A 89 15.65 14.39 -13.65
C HIS A 89 17.15 14.19 -13.41
N GLY A 90 17.51 13.05 -12.80
CA GLY A 90 18.90 12.73 -12.42
C GLY A 90 19.70 11.97 -13.49
N PHE A 91 19.11 11.61 -14.63
CA PHE A 91 19.78 10.87 -15.70
C PHE A 91 18.99 10.94 -17.02
N GLY A 92 19.61 10.42 -18.10
CA GLY A 92 18.97 10.24 -19.41
C GLY A 92 18.81 11.54 -20.21
N ASP A 93 17.99 11.48 -21.25
CA ASP A 93 17.81 12.57 -22.22
C ASP A 93 17.21 13.85 -21.59
N PHE A 94 16.49 13.70 -20.48
CA PHE A 94 15.88 14.80 -19.74
C PHE A 94 16.72 15.29 -18.55
N HIS A 95 17.97 14.82 -18.41
CA HIS A 95 18.83 15.18 -17.28
C HIS A 95 18.87 16.70 -17.05
N GLY A 96 18.65 17.11 -15.80
CA GLY A 96 18.64 18.52 -15.39
C GLY A 96 17.34 19.29 -15.69
N GLN A 97 16.39 18.69 -16.41
CA GLN A 97 15.07 19.27 -16.62
C GLN A 97 14.14 18.99 -15.41
N PRO A 98 13.10 19.80 -15.17
CA PRO A 98 12.12 19.54 -14.11
C PRO A 98 11.44 18.17 -14.24
N VAL A 99 11.22 17.49 -13.11
CA VAL A 99 10.49 16.21 -13.10
C VAL A 99 9.02 16.39 -13.48
N TRP A 100 8.42 15.34 -14.05
CA TRP A 100 7.02 15.36 -14.44
C TRP A 100 6.08 15.08 -13.29
N ASP A 101 5.02 15.88 -13.17
CA ASP A 101 3.85 15.58 -12.32
C ASP A 101 2.82 14.70 -13.05
N GLU A 102 2.78 14.77 -14.39
CA GLU A 102 1.94 13.93 -15.23
C GLU A 102 2.79 13.18 -16.26
N VAL A 103 2.46 11.91 -16.51
CA VAL A 103 3.22 11.08 -17.46
C VAL A 103 3.06 11.64 -18.90
N PRO A 104 4.17 11.99 -19.59
CA PRO A 104 4.11 12.43 -20.98
C PRO A 104 3.45 11.39 -21.89
N GLY A 105 2.69 11.86 -22.89
CA GLY A 105 1.90 10.99 -23.76
C GLY A 105 2.73 9.90 -24.46
N GLU A 106 3.94 10.24 -24.91
CA GLU A 106 4.87 9.29 -25.56
C GLU A 106 5.32 8.14 -24.65
N PHE A 107 5.37 8.35 -23.33
CA PHE A 107 5.81 7.35 -22.36
C PHE A 107 4.65 6.62 -21.65
N ARG A 108 3.39 7.01 -21.91
CA ARG A 108 2.23 6.51 -21.15
C ARG A 108 2.15 4.98 -21.10
N ASN A 109 2.29 4.31 -22.25
CA ASN A 109 2.19 2.85 -22.32
C ASN A 109 3.40 2.16 -21.66
N LEU A 110 4.60 2.73 -21.83
CA LEU A 110 5.81 2.21 -21.22
C LEU A 110 5.75 2.32 -19.69
N MET A 111 5.39 3.49 -19.18
CA MET A 111 5.26 3.74 -17.74
C MET A 111 4.16 2.87 -17.12
N LYS A 112 3.01 2.75 -17.80
CA LYS A 112 1.93 1.85 -17.37
C LYS A 112 2.42 0.40 -17.27
N ARG A 113 3.20 -0.09 -18.25
CA ARG A 113 3.76 -1.44 -18.20
C ARG A 113 4.66 -1.62 -16.99
N LEU A 114 5.56 -0.68 -16.72
CA LEU A 114 6.47 -0.77 -15.57
C LEU A 114 5.71 -0.78 -14.23
N ILE A 115 4.73 0.11 -14.07
CA ILE A 115 3.90 0.17 -12.86
C ILE A 115 3.12 -1.14 -12.68
N VAL A 116 2.51 -1.67 -13.74
CA VAL A 116 1.75 -2.93 -13.67
C VAL A 116 2.66 -4.11 -13.37
N THR A 117 3.82 -4.22 -14.04
CA THR A 117 4.75 -5.34 -13.81
C THR A 117 5.30 -5.35 -12.39
N GLN A 118 5.61 -4.18 -11.80
CA GLN A 118 5.95 -4.12 -10.38
C GLN A 118 4.76 -4.50 -9.50
N GLY A 119 3.59 -3.89 -9.75
CA GLY A 119 2.39 -4.16 -8.95
C GLY A 119 1.89 -5.61 -9.01
N ASP A 120 2.26 -6.38 -10.04
CA ASP A 120 1.90 -7.80 -10.19
C ASP A 120 2.67 -8.72 -9.22
N THR A 121 3.87 -8.33 -8.79
CA THR A 121 4.67 -9.15 -7.86
C THR A 121 4.12 -9.14 -6.44
N GLU A 122 3.49 -8.04 -6.04
CA GLU A 122 3.06 -7.82 -4.67
C GLU A 122 1.94 -8.82 -4.26
N PRO A 123 0.82 -8.98 -5.00
CA PRO A 123 -0.17 -9.99 -4.70
C PRO A 123 0.37 -11.42 -4.93
N ALA A 124 1.25 -11.63 -5.91
CA ALA A 124 1.85 -12.94 -6.17
C ALA A 124 2.65 -13.44 -4.95
N SER A 125 3.34 -12.55 -4.24
CA SER A 125 4.06 -12.91 -3.01
C SER A 125 3.12 -13.37 -1.91
N VAL A 126 1.97 -12.70 -1.72
CA VAL A 126 0.94 -13.07 -0.74
C VAL A 126 0.35 -14.44 -1.09
N GLU A 127 0.04 -14.65 -2.36
CA GLU A 127 -0.52 -15.90 -2.89
C GLU A 127 0.42 -17.09 -2.65
N GLN A 128 1.73 -16.91 -2.90
CA GLN A 128 2.75 -17.93 -2.66
C GLN A 128 2.92 -18.26 -1.17
N GLN A 129 2.68 -17.29 -0.29
CA GLN A 129 2.95 -17.42 1.15
C GLN A 129 1.72 -17.85 1.97
N ARG A 130 0.53 -17.91 1.37
CA ARG A 130 -0.76 -18.05 2.06
C ARG A 130 -0.89 -19.23 3.04
N ASP A 131 -0.19 -20.33 2.77
CA ASP A 131 -0.25 -21.57 3.58
C ASP A 131 0.83 -21.64 4.68
N LEU A 132 1.83 -20.73 4.65
CA LEU A 132 2.97 -20.77 5.57
C LEU A 132 2.55 -20.61 7.04
N GLY A 133 1.43 -19.92 7.30
CA GLY A 133 0.92 -19.72 8.65
C GLY A 133 0.57 -21.02 9.40
N ALA A 134 0.30 -22.12 8.69
CA ALA A 134 0.00 -23.42 9.31
C ALA A 134 1.23 -24.09 9.93
N THR A 135 2.44 -23.69 9.53
CA THR A 135 3.71 -24.32 9.92
C THR A 135 4.73 -23.33 10.46
N ALA A 136 4.28 -22.12 10.83
CA ALA A 136 5.15 -21.11 11.40
C ALA A 136 5.85 -21.63 12.67
N PRO A 137 7.17 -21.44 12.81
CA PRO A 137 7.94 -22.02 13.90
C PRO A 137 7.72 -21.33 15.25
N SER A 138 7.09 -20.15 15.25
CA SER A 138 6.65 -19.45 16.47
C SER A 138 5.55 -18.43 16.15
N LEU A 139 4.91 -17.90 17.20
CA LEU A 139 3.96 -16.78 17.05
C LEU A 139 4.65 -15.49 16.57
N TYR A 140 5.93 -15.32 16.89
CA TYR A 140 6.71 -14.16 16.44
C TYR A 140 6.92 -14.22 14.93
N ASP A 141 7.33 -15.39 14.41
CA ASP A 141 7.52 -15.59 12.97
C ASP A 141 6.20 -15.52 12.21
N LEU A 142 5.13 -16.08 12.78
CA LEU A 142 3.78 -15.99 12.23
C LEU A 142 3.31 -14.52 12.11
N ARG A 143 3.53 -13.73 13.16
CA ARG A 143 3.19 -12.30 13.15
C ARG A 143 4.01 -11.54 12.11
N ASN A 144 5.30 -11.87 11.96
CA ASN A 144 6.14 -11.23 10.96
C ASN A 144 5.73 -11.60 9.53
N LEU A 145 5.36 -12.86 9.27
CA LEU A 145 4.77 -13.28 8.00
C LEU A 145 3.54 -12.43 7.68
N PHE A 146 2.61 -12.28 8.62
CA PHE A 146 1.42 -11.46 8.40
C PHE A 146 1.73 -9.98 8.24
N GLN A 147 2.74 -9.45 8.92
CA GLN A 147 3.23 -8.09 8.69
C GLN A 147 3.71 -7.90 7.26
N VAL A 148 4.48 -8.85 6.71
CA VAL A 148 4.90 -8.84 5.31
C VAL A 148 3.67 -8.88 4.40
N ASN A 149 2.73 -9.82 4.63
CA ASN A 149 1.57 -9.96 3.75
C ASN A 149 0.72 -8.68 3.66
N VAL A 150 0.45 -8.00 4.78
CA VAL A 150 -0.34 -6.75 4.74
C VAL A 150 0.45 -5.59 4.13
N GLU A 151 1.78 -5.62 4.20
CA GLU A 151 2.66 -4.61 3.57
C GLU A 151 2.75 -4.78 2.06
N GLU A 152 2.86 -6.01 1.56
CA GLU A 152 2.80 -6.31 0.12
C GLU A 152 1.40 -6.02 -0.44
N GLY A 153 0.35 -6.13 0.37
CA GLY A 153 -1.00 -5.73 -0.01
C GLY A 153 -1.22 -4.21 -0.08
N ARG A 154 -0.29 -3.37 0.38
CA ARG A 154 -0.46 -1.91 0.53
C ARG A 154 0.14 -1.10 -0.61
#